data_AF-A0A920L6E4-F1
#
_entry.id   AF-A0A920L6E4-F1
#
_cell.length_a   1.000
_cell.length_b   1.000
_cell.length_c   1.000
_cell.angle_alpha   90.00
_cell.angle_beta   90.00
_cell.angle_gamma   90.00
#
_symmetry.space_group_name_H-M   'P 1'
#
loop_
_entity.id
_entity.type
_entity.pdbx_description
1 polymer ?
#
loop_
_entity_poly.entity_id
_entity_poly.type
_entity_poly.pdbx_seq_one_letter_code
_entity_poly.pdbx_strand_id
1 'polypeptide(L)'
;MNKRTKLIASSILGIILFLGVSYNYVLNNPVSVTVTASIGTTTSTSTTTSTTTTSTSTTTSTTTTSTSTTTSTTTTSTSTTTSTTTTIPTTTTTVEVSPEKDSVTINDNNPVDPVPYEGVYAAFEGFEGENQNLLDSLLQNLPEVYKETLLEKISFINGCHLYGVEMLGECPFGVWDSAGTFKNGDTNADWKLSVWVSNRAFRSNRAFDTLLHESSHAFSYLNRNCVAPDGTNKRQQAQEYFGSEEVFADSLVLYFGGDYVFYRETNSLSDAENAYLQEFINLCT
;
A
#
# COMPACT_ATOMS: atom_id res chain seq x y z
N MET A 1 -55.11 28.65 -9.51
CA MET A 1 -53.86 28.00 -9.05
C MET A 1 -53.77 28.12 -7.54
N ASN A 2 -53.71 26.99 -6.81
CA ASN A 2 -53.80 27.02 -5.35
C ASN A 2 -52.49 27.57 -4.71
N LYS A 3 -52.57 27.98 -3.44
CA LYS A 3 -51.47 28.62 -2.71
C LYS A 3 -50.21 27.72 -2.63
N ARG A 4 -50.37 26.39 -2.62
CA ARG A 4 -49.27 25.40 -2.64
C ARG A 4 -48.61 25.30 -4.02
N THR A 5 -49.38 25.33 -5.11
CA THR A 5 -48.83 25.32 -6.47
C THR A 5 -47.99 26.56 -6.77
N LYS A 6 -48.41 27.74 -6.25
CA LYS A 6 -47.59 28.96 -6.34
C LYS A 6 -46.29 28.86 -5.54
N LEU A 7 -46.33 28.28 -4.33
CA LEU A 7 -45.14 28.10 -3.50
C LEU A 7 -44.12 27.15 -4.15
N ILE A 8 -44.58 26.02 -4.70
CA ILE A 8 -43.73 25.05 -5.38
C ILE A 8 -43.10 25.67 -6.64
N ALA A 9 -43.88 26.38 -7.45
CA ALA A 9 -43.35 27.06 -8.64
C ALA A 9 -42.30 28.13 -8.29
N SER A 10 -42.53 28.90 -7.22
CA SER A 10 -41.55 29.89 -6.74
C SER A 10 -40.27 29.25 -6.19
N SER A 11 -40.37 28.12 -5.47
CA SER A 11 -39.18 27.38 -5.00
C SER A 11 -38.36 26.79 -6.14
N ILE A 12 -39.00 26.19 -7.15
CA ILE A 12 -38.30 25.64 -8.32
C ILE A 12 -37.60 26.76 -9.09
N LEU A 13 -38.27 27.89 -9.30
CA LEU A 13 -37.66 29.05 -9.96
C LEU A 13 -36.45 29.58 -9.17
N GLY A 14 -36.54 29.61 -7.84
CA GLY A 14 -35.43 30.01 -6.97
C GLY A 14 -34.21 29.07 -7.06
N ILE A 15 -34.45 27.76 -7.12
CA ILE A 15 -33.37 26.76 -7.26
C ILE A 15 -32.67 26.90 -8.62
N ILE A 16 -33.44 27.04 -9.70
CA ILE A 16 -32.87 27.22 -11.06
C ILE A 16 -32.04 28.50 -11.13
N LEU A 17 -32.53 29.58 -10.51
CA LEU A 17 -31.81 30.85 -10.50
C LEU A 17 -30.53 30.78 -9.66
N PHE A 18 -30.56 30.07 -8.52
CA PHE A 18 -29.38 29.83 -7.70
C PHE A 18 -28.32 29.02 -8.46
N LEU A 19 -28.71 27.89 -9.07
CA LEU A 19 -27.80 27.07 -9.87
C LEU A 19 -27.20 27.84 -11.05
N GLY A 20 -27.99 28.66 -11.75
CA GLY A 20 -27.51 29.48 -12.86
C GLY A 20 -26.51 30.56 -12.44
N VAL A 21 -26.73 31.20 -11.29
CA VAL A 21 -25.79 32.19 -10.73
C VAL A 21 -24.51 31.52 -10.24
N SER A 22 -24.61 30.39 -9.54
CA SER A 22 -23.45 29.62 -9.09
C SER A 22 -22.60 29.13 -10.27
N TYR A 23 -23.23 28.64 -11.35
CA TYR A 23 -22.53 28.20 -12.54
C TYR A 23 -21.77 29.34 -13.24
N ASN A 24 -22.40 30.52 -13.37
CA ASN A 24 -21.72 31.71 -13.91
C ASN A 24 -20.58 32.20 -13.01
N TYR A 25 -20.72 32.07 -11.69
CA TYR A 25 -19.66 32.43 -10.74
C TYR A 25 -18.42 31.56 -10.92
N VAL A 26 -18.59 30.24 -11.10
CA VAL A 26 -17.47 29.31 -11.37
C VAL A 26 -16.80 29.60 -12.71
N LEU A 27 -17.57 29.92 -13.76
CA LEU A 27 -17.00 30.28 -15.07
C LEU A 27 -16.22 31.60 -15.05
N ASN A 28 -16.66 32.59 -14.27
CA ASN A 28 -16.01 33.90 -14.19
C ASN A 28 -14.88 33.96 -13.15
N ASN A 29 -14.80 32.99 -12.22
CA ASN A 29 -13.71 32.83 -11.26
C ASN A 29 -13.03 31.46 -11.46
N PRO A 30 -12.28 31.26 -12.55
CA PRO A 30 -11.51 30.04 -12.72
C PRO A 30 -10.49 29.91 -11.59
N VAL A 31 -10.56 28.82 -10.83
CA VAL A 31 -9.50 28.45 -9.89
C VAL A 31 -8.31 27.97 -10.72
N SER A 32 -7.26 28.79 -10.79
CA SER A 32 -6.00 28.39 -11.41
C SER A 32 -5.27 27.41 -10.49
N VAL A 33 -5.33 26.12 -10.80
CA VAL A 33 -4.47 25.10 -10.18
C VAL A 33 -3.15 25.10 -10.93
N THR A 34 -2.12 25.70 -10.34
CA THR A 34 -0.76 25.61 -10.87
C THR A 34 -0.16 24.29 -10.42
N VAL A 35 -0.13 23.30 -11.32
CA VAL A 35 0.62 22.07 -11.11
C VAL A 35 2.09 22.36 -11.43
N THR A 36 2.91 22.58 -10.40
CA THR A 36 4.36 22.60 -10.56
C THR A 36 4.84 21.17 -10.67
N ALA A 37 5.00 20.67 -11.90
CA ALA A 37 5.71 19.42 -12.14
C ALA A 37 7.21 19.66 -11.85
N SER A 38 7.68 19.20 -10.70
CA SER A 38 9.12 19.05 -10.46
C SER A 38 9.56 17.77 -11.18
N ILE A 39 10.23 17.92 -12.32
CA ILE A 39 10.87 16.81 -13.00
C ILE A 39 12.05 16.39 -12.12
N GLY A 40 11.82 15.37 -11.28
CA GLY A 40 12.90 14.65 -10.63
C GLY A 40 13.84 14.11 -11.70
N THR A 41 15.10 14.48 -11.60
CA THR A 41 16.18 13.98 -12.46
C THR A 41 16.14 12.46 -12.52
N THR A 42 15.79 11.91 -13.68
CA THR A 42 16.02 10.51 -14.03
C THR A 42 17.51 10.22 -13.95
N THR A 43 17.93 9.46 -12.95
CA THR A 43 19.19 8.72 -13.00
C THR A 43 19.05 7.65 -14.07
N SER A 44 19.55 7.96 -15.27
CA SER A 44 19.69 6.97 -16.33
C SER A 44 20.70 5.92 -15.90
N THR A 45 20.22 4.76 -15.45
CA THR A 45 21.00 3.54 -15.33
C THR A 45 21.29 3.03 -16.75
N SER A 46 22.42 3.44 -17.32
CA SER A 46 22.92 2.88 -18.58
C SER A 46 23.32 1.43 -18.36
N THR A 47 22.52 0.51 -18.90
CA THR A 47 22.85 -0.91 -19.01
C THR A 47 23.96 -1.07 -20.06
N THR A 48 25.20 -1.28 -19.64
CA THR A 48 26.32 -1.60 -20.53
C THR A 48 26.39 -3.11 -20.78
N THR A 49 25.89 -3.51 -21.96
CA THR A 49 26.13 -4.81 -22.57
C THR A 49 27.64 -5.02 -22.76
N SER A 50 28.21 -6.02 -22.09
CA SER A 50 29.62 -6.40 -22.26
C SER A 50 29.78 -7.33 -23.46
N THR A 51 30.09 -6.79 -24.63
CA THR A 51 30.62 -7.55 -25.77
C THR A 51 32.11 -7.83 -25.56
N THR A 52 32.47 -9.12 -25.50
CA THR A 52 33.86 -9.59 -25.51
C THR A 52 34.46 -9.42 -26.91
N THR A 53 35.40 -8.49 -27.07
CA THR A 53 36.27 -8.42 -28.24
C THR A 53 37.71 -8.69 -27.85
N THR A 54 38.20 -9.86 -28.26
CA THR A 54 39.61 -10.22 -28.28
C THR A 54 40.33 -9.35 -29.31
N SER A 55 41.37 -8.63 -28.89
CA SER A 55 42.32 -8.03 -29.83
C SER A 55 43.72 -8.04 -29.22
N THR A 56 44.53 -8.90 -29.81
CA THR A 56 45.98 -9.00 -29.72
C THR A 56 46.62 -7.69 -30.18
N SER A 57 47.56 -7.12 -29.41
CA SER A 57 48.54 -6.16 -29.94
C SER A 57 49.79 -6.08 -29.06
N THR A 58 50.82 -6.76 -29.58
CA THR A 58 52.17 -6.27 -29.88
C THR A 58 52.88 -5.31 -28.91
N THR A 59 54.01 -5.83 -28.43
CA THR A 59 55.15 -5.23 -27.74
C THR A 59 55.63 -3.91 -28.36
N THR A 60 55.84 -2.90 -27.53
CA THR A 60 56.80 -1.82 -27.81
C THR A 60 57.51 -1.46 -26.51
N SER A 61 58.82 -1.70 -26.51
CA SER A 61 59.73 -1.40 -25.41
C SER A 61 60.07 0.08 -25.39
N THR A 62 59.86 0.74 -24.26
CA THR A 62 60.51 2.02 -23.94
C THR A 62 61.11 1.95 -22.55
N THR A 63 62.44 1.94 -22.55
CA THR A 63 63.37 2.07 -21.43
C THR A 63 63.37 3.50 -20.88
N THR A 64 63.91 3.67 -19.65
CA THR A 64 64.30 4.92 -18.93
C THR A 64 63.25 5.42 -17.92
N THR A 65 63.54 5.77 -16.66
CA THR A 65 64.78 5.90 -15.87
C THR A 65 64.42 5.70 -14.40
N SER A 66 65.22 4.90 -13.68
CA SER A 66 65.08 4.66 -12.24
C SER A 66 65.57 5.86 -11.43
N THR A 67 64.76 6.33 -10.48
CA THR A 67 65.25 7.16 -9.37
C THR A 67 64.73 6.56 -8.07
N SER A 68 65.66 6.04 -7.28
CA SER A 68 65.42 5.31 -6.04
C SER A 68 65.05 6.28 -4.93
N THR A 69 63.91 6.06 -4.26
CA THR A 69 63.58 6.73 -2.99
C THR A 69 63.29 5.66 -1.95
N THR A 70 64.17 5.59 -0.95
CA THR A 70 64.09 4.69 0.20
C THR A 70 63.03 5.18 1.18
N THR A 71 62.03 4.35 1.47
CA THR A 71 61.03 4.61 2.52
C THR A 71 61.11 3.51 3.57
N SER A 72 61.42 3.89 4.81
CA SER A 72 61.53 3.01 5.96
C SER A 72 60.16 2.52 6.41
N THR A 73 59.99 1.21 6.54
CA THR A 73 58.79 0.53 7.04
C THR A 73 58.84 0.38 8.56
N THR A 74 57.80 0.84 9.26
CA THR A 74 57.56 0.56 10.69
C THR A 74 56.44 -0.47 10.81
N THR A 75 56.75 -1.64 11.37
CA THR A 75 55.80 -2.73 11.62
C THR A 75 55.10 -2.53 12.97
N THR A 76 53.77 -2.40 12.96
CA THR A 76 52.92 -2.44 14.16
C THR A 76 52.15 -3.74 14.17
N SER A 77 52.29 -4.53 15.24
CA SER A 77 51.55 -5.79 15.43
C SER A 77 50.22 -5.48 16.12
N THR A 78 49.10 -5.89 15.52
CA THR A 78 47.75 -5.71 16.09
C THR A 78 47.18 -7.08 16.46
N SER A 79 46.87 -7.26 17.74
CA SER A 79 46.18 -8.44 18.28
C SER A 79 44.72 -8.45 17.85
N THR A 80 44.26 -9.54 17.22
CA THR A 80 42.88 -9.73 16.76
C THR A 80 42.01 -10.36 17.84
N THR A 81 41.03 -9.62 18.37
CA THR A 81 39.90 -10.18 19.12
C THR A 81 38.75 -10.44 18.14
N THR A 82 38.29 -11.69 18.07
CA THR A 82 37.18 -12.09 17.21
C THR A 82 35.87 -11.85 17.94
N SER A 83 35.09 -10.87 17.47
CA SER A 83 33.71 -10.63 17.93
C SER A 83 32.74 -11.29 16.95
N THR A 84 31.92 -12.23 17.42
CA THR A 84 30.80 -12.80 16.65
C THR A 84 29.63 -11.83 16.69
N THR A 85 29.37 -11.15 15.56
CA THR A 85 28.19 -10.32 15.37
C THR A 85 27.03 -11.22 14.93
N THR A 86 25.97 -11.32 15.75
CA THR A 86 24.71 -11.94 15.35
C THR A 86 23.87 -10.88 14.63
N THR A 87 23.71 -10.99 13.33
CA THR A 87 22.87 -10.09 12.52
C THR A 87 21.42 -10.56 12.57
N ILE A 88 20.54 -9.77 13.18
CA ILE A 88 19.08 -9.91 13.03
C ILE A 88 18.73 -9.55 11.58
N PRO A 89 17.89 -10.33 10.87
CA PRO A 89 17.49 -9.98 9.51
C PRO A 89 16.74 -8.65 9.51
N THR A 90 17.27 -7.66 8.79
CA THR A 90 16.62 -6.37 8.58
C THR A 90 15.42 -6.58 7.67
N THR A 91 14.22 -6.43 8.22
CA THR A 91 12.99 -6.46 7.42
C THR A 91 12.71 -5.05 6.88
N THR A 92 12.38 -4.93 5.60
CA THR A 92 12.00 -3.64 4.99
C THR A 92 10.51 -3.43 5.14
N THR A 93 10.11 -2.31 5.74
CA THR A 93 8.70 -1.85 5.80
C THR A 93 8.43 -0.85 4.68
N THR A 94 7.36 -1.07 3.90
CA THR A 94 6.85 -0.13 2.91
C THR A 94 5.54 0.48 3.40
N VAL A 95 5.39 1.78 3.22
CA VAL A 95 4.18 2.53 3.58
C VAL A 95 3.66 3.20 2.32
N GLU A 96 2.43 2.89 1.96
CA GLU A 96 1.69 3.56 0.88
C GLU A 96 0.56 4.37 1.51
N VAL A 97 0.42 5.63 1.10
CA VAL A 97 -0.55 6.58 1.66
C VAL A 97 -1.34 7.20 0.53
N SER A 98 -2.65 7.28 0.71
CA SER A 98 -3.53 7.91 -0.26
C SER A 98 -4.41 8.98 0.38
N PRO A 99 -3.94 10.24 0.41
CA PRO A 99 -4.64 11.31 1.12
C PRO A 99 -6.02 11.64 0.56
N GLU A 100 -6.23 11.45 -0.75
CA GLU A 100 -7.54 11.67 -1.35
C GLU A 100 -8.56 10.57 -0.98
N LYS A 101 -8.07 9.42 -0.50
CA LYS A 101 -8.82 8.16 -0.41
C LYS A 101 -8.91 7.60 1.00
N ASP A 102 -8.35 8.31 1.98
CA ASP A 102 -8.43 8.00 3.41
C ASP A 102 -7.99 6.57 3.76
N SER A 103 -6.96 6.03 3.09
CA SER A 103 -6.36 4.74 3.45
C SER A 103 -4.84 4.81 3.54
N VAL A 104 -4.29 3.88 4.32
CA VAL A 104 -2.85 3.68 4.52
C VAL A 104 -2.57 2.18 4.53
N THR A 105 -1.58 1.77 3.75
CA THR A 105 -1.13 0.37 3.64
C THR A 105 0.28 0.25 4.19
N ILE A 106 0.48 -0.62 5.18
CA ILE A 106 1.77 -0.84 5.83
C ILE A 106 2.17 -2.30 5.71
N ASN A 107 3.26 -2.56 4.98
CA ASN A 107 3.77 -3.90 4.72
C ASN A 107 5.19 -4.05 5.23
N ASP A 108 5.44 -4.95 6.17
CA ASP A 108 6.76 -5.55 6.36
C ASP A 108 7.00 -6.65 5.32
N ASN A 109 8.25 -6.94 4.97
CA ASN A 109 8.56 -8.02 4.02
C ASN A 109 9.04 -9.28 4.74
N ASN A 110 8.52 -9.55 5.94
CA ASN A 110 8.91 -10.72 6.71
C ASN A 110 8.32 -11.98 6.07
N PRO A 111 9.13 -12.96 5.62
CA PRO A 111 8.60 -14.18 4.99
C PRO A 111 7.87 -15.08 5.98
N VAL A 112 7.96 -14.84 7.29
CA VAL A 112 7.30 -15.62 8.33
C VAL A 112 6.13 -14.83 8.91
N ASP A 113 4.94 -15.41 8.88
CA ASP A 113 3.78 -14.84 9.55
C ASP A 113 4.02 -14.78 11.07
N PRO A 114 3.77 -13.64 11.75
CA PRO A 114 3.75 -13.62 13.21
C PRO A 114 2.62 -14.51 13.75
N VAL A 115 2.78 -14.93 15.01
CA VAL A 115 1.70 -15.64 15.73
C VAL A 115 0.49 -14.71 15.82
N PRO A 116 -0.72 -15.16 15.47
CA PRO A 116 -1.94 -14.37 15.62
C PRO A 116 -2.11 -13.86 17.05
N TYR A 117 -2.59 -12.64 17.20
CA TYR A 117 -2.81 -12.04 18.50
C TYR A 117 -3.95 -12.74 19.25
N GLU A 118 -3.67 -13.20 20.47
CA GLU A 118 -4.68 -13.72 21.41
C GLU A 118 -4.88 -12.71 22.55
N GLY A 119 -5.99 -11.97 22.53
CA GLY A 119 -6.32 -11.01 23.57
C GLY A 119 -7.52 -10.13 23.24
N VAL A 120 -7.74 -9.09 24.05
CA VAL A 120 -8.84 -8.12 23.85
C VAL A 120 -8.32 -6.87 23.16
N TYR A 121 -8.97 -6.47 22.06
CA TYR A 121 -8.56 -5.28 21.29
C TYR A 121 -8.68 -3.97 22.06
N ALA A 122 -9.44 -3.93 23.16
CA ALA A 122 -9.57 -2.77 24.03
C ALA A 122 -8.23 -2.29 24.66
N ALA A 123 -7.18 -3.11 24.61
CA ALA A 123 -5.84 -2.73 25.03
C ALA A 123 -5.04 -1.96 23.95
N PHE A 124 -5.49 -1.98 22.70
CA PHE A 124 -4.76 -1.34 21.60
C PHE A 124 -5.02 0.16 21.55
N GLU A 125 -3.95 0.92 21.35
CA GLU A 125 -4.06 2.35 21.12
C GLU A 125 -4.78 2.61 19.79
N GLY A 126 -5.81 3.47 19.82
CA GLY A 126 -6.67 3.71 18.65
C GLY A 126 -7.88 2.81 18.55
N PHE A 127 -8.05 1.80 19.42
CA PHE A 127 -9.30 1.03 19.47
C PHE A 127 -10.49 1.91 19.81
N GLU A 128 -11.55 1.82 19.00
CA GLU A 128 -12.80 2.57 19.20
C GLU A 128 -13.91 1.67 19.73
N GLY A 129 -14.04 0.46 19.19
CA GLY A 129 -14.85 -0.64 19.71
C GLY A 129 -16.37 -0.51 19.62
N GLU A 130 -16.93 0.70 19.48
CA GLU A 130 -18.38 0.93 19.43
C GLU A 130 -19.07 0.20 18.26
N ASN A 131 -18.34 -0.04 17.17
CA ASN A 131 -18.82 -0.78 15.99
C ASN A 131 -18.18 -2.18 15.85
N GLN A 132 -17.45 -2.69 16.85
CA GLN A 132 -16.75 -3.99 16.72
C GLN A 132 -17.71 -5.14 16.40
N ASN A 133 -18.85 -5.26 17.10
CA ASN A 133 -19.83 -6.31 16.81
C ASN A 133 -20.44 -6.19 15.39
N LEU A 134 -20.55 -4.96 14.88
CA LEU A 134 -21.01 -4.71 13.52
C LEU A 134 -19.93 -5.09 12.51
N LEU A 135 -18.67 -4.78 12.79
CA LEU A 135 -17.52 -5.23 12.00
C LEU A 135 -17.48 -6.76 11.94
N ASP A 136 -17.62 -7.45 13.07
CA ASP A 136 -17.65 -8.92 13.14
C ASP A 136 -18.80 -9.52 12.31
N SER A 137 -19.93 -8.81 12.24
CA SER A 137 -21.06 -9.20 11.38
C SER A 137 -20.75 -8.99 9.89
N LEU A 138 -20.02 -7.92 9.54
CA LEU A 138 -19.58 -7.66 8.17
C LEU A 138 -18.56 -8.69 7.67
N LEU A 139 -17.71 -9.24 8.55
CA LEU A 139 -16.77 -10.31 8.20
C LEU A 139 -17.47 -11.54 7.61
N GLN A 140 -18.72 -11.81 8.01
CA GLN A 140 -19.51 -12.93 7.48
C GLN A 140 -19.87 -12.75 6.00
N ASN A 141 -19.83 -11.52 5.50
CA ASN A 141 -20.12 -11.17 4.11
C ASN A 141 -18.85 -11.09 3.25
N LEU A 142 -17.67 -11.30 3.82
CA LEU A 142 -16.44 -11.40 3.03
C LEU A 142 -16.49 -12.62 2.08
N PRO A 143 -15.76 -12.57 0.96
CA PRO A 143 -15.62 -13.71 0.05
C PRO A 143 -15.17 -14.97 0.79
N GLU A 144 -15.65 -16.15 0.36
CA GLU A 144 -15.35 -17.40 1.05
C GLU A 144 -13.84 -17.63 1.19
N VAL A 145 -13.10 -17.39 0.11
CA VAL A 145 -11.64 -17.49 0.10
C VAL A 145 -10.97 -16.55 1.12
N TYR A 146 -11.53 -15.37 1.39
CA TYR A 146 -11.00 -14.46 2.42
C TYR A 146 -11.33 -14.99 3.82
N LYS A 147 -12.52 -15.54 4.03
CA LYS A 147 -12.87 -16.12 5.32
C LYS A 147 -11.95 -17.27 5.67
N GLU A 148 -11.65 -18.15 4.71
CA GLU A 148 -10.75 -19.30 4.89
C GLU A 148 -9.29 -18.91 5.10
N THR A 149 -8.82 -17.84 4.46
CA THR A 149 -7.40 -17.45 4.49
C THR A 149 -7.05 -16.43 5.57
N LEU A 150 -7.99 -15.53 5.94
CA LEU A 150 -7.70 -14.38 6.78
C LEU A 150 -8.16 -14.54 8.24
N LEU A 151 -9.34 -15.10 8.51
CA LEU A 151 -10.00 -14.97 9.83
C LEU A 151 -9.22 -15.62 10.99
N GLU A 152 -8.42 -16.64 10.73
CA GLU A 152 -7.58 -17.28 11.75
C GLU A 152 -6.22 -16.61 11.93
N LYS A 153 -5.82 -15.74 11.00
CA LYS A 153 -4.47 -15.16 10.94
C LYS A 153 -4.43 -13.66 11.20
N ILE A 154 -5.50 -12.95 10.87
CA ILE A 154 -5.59 -11.50 10.85
C ILE A 154 -6.52 -11.02 11.96
N SER A 155 -6.13 -9.93 12.63
CA SER A 155 -7.03 -9.22 13.56
C SER A 155 -7.87 -8.18 12.80
N PHE A 156 -9.18 -8.19 13.02
CA PHE A 156 -10.11 -7.22 12.43
C PHE A 156 -10.62 -6.28 13.51
N ILE A 157 -10.20 -5.02 13.47
CA ILE A 157 -10.29 -4.10 14.60
C ILE A 157 -11.12 -2.88 14.20
N ASN A 158 -12.18 -2.59 14.96
CA ASN A 158 -12.86 -1.30 14.86
C ASN A 158 -12.06 -0.24 15.63
N GLY A 159 -11.34 0.60 14.90
CA GLY A 159 -10.51 1.63 15.50
C GLY A 159 -9.89 2.60 14.50
N CYS A 160 -9.31 3.66 15.06
CA CYS A 160 -8.56 4.66 14.35
C CYS A 160 -7.05 4.39 14.47
N HIS A 161 -6.43 3.90 13.40
CA HIS A 161 -5.00 3.58 13.41
C HIS A 161 -4.13 4.84 13.59
N LEU A 162 -3.36 4.92 14.67
CA LEU A 162 -2.68 6.16 15.06
C LEU A 162 -1.58 6.60 14.09
N TYR A 163 -0.86 5.65 13.47
CA TYR A 163 0.10 6.00 12.43
C TYR A 163 -0.61 6.51 11.16
N GLY A 164 -1.80 5.99 10.85
CA GLY A 164 -2.60 6.49 9.73
C GLY A 164 -3.01 7.95 9.94
N VAL A 165 -3.32 8.33 11.18
CA VAL A 165 -3.57 9.73 11.56
C VAL A 165 -2.34 10.60 11.37
N GLU A 166 -1.15 10.14 11.74
CA GLU A 166 0.09 10.91 11.53
C GLU A 166 0.36 11.14 10.03
N MET A 167 0.03 10.17 9.18
CA MET A 167 0.23 10.28 7.73
C MET A 167 -0.80 11.19 7.04
N LEU A 168 -2.05 11.20 7.52
CA LEU A 168 -3.17 11.88 6.85
C LEU A 168 -3.65 13.14 7.56
N GLY A 169 -3.23 13.38 8.80
CA GLY A 169 -3.73 14.46 9.65
C GLY A 169 -5.14 14.24 10.21
N GLU A 170 -5.82 13.17 9.79
CA GLU A 170 -7.12 12.73 10.28
C GLU A 170 -7.25 11.21 10.24
N CYS A 171 -8.30 10.69 10.87
CA CYS A 171 -8.51 9.25 10.93
C CYS A 171 -8.84 8.67 9.53
N PRO A 172 -8.03 7.74 8.99
CA PRO A 172 -8.39 7.04 7.75
C PRO A 172 -9.68 6.24 7.92
N PHE A 173 -10.32 5.91 6.79
CA PHE A 173 -11.39 4.91 6.80
C PHE A 173 -10.85 3.54 7.17
N GLY A 174 -9.74 3.13 6.55
CA GLY A 174 -9.11 1.84 6.80
C GLY A 174 -7.60 1.86 6.78
N VAL A 175 -7.01 0.88 7.44
CA VAL A 175 -5.57 0.61 7.39
C VAL A 175 -5.34 -0.90 7.39
N TRP A 176 -4.60 -1.39 6.41
CA TRP A 176 -3.87 -2.65 6.51
C TRP A 176 -2.52 -2.42 7.18
N ASP A 177 -2.26 -3.12 8.28
CA ASP A 177 -1.00 -3.06 9.01
C ASP A 177 -0.43 -4.45 9.28
N SER A 178 0.51 -4.88 8.43
CA SER A 178 1.23 -6.12 8.64
C SER A 178 2.34 -6.01 9.69
N ALA A 179 2.84 -4.81 9.95
CA ALA A 179 4.06 -4.58 10.73
C ALA A 179 3.78 -4.33 12.22
N GLY A 180 2.56 -3.94 12.58
CA GLY A 180 2.21 -3.51 13.93
C GLY A 180 2.88 -2.18 14.23
N THR A 181 2.43 -1.13 13.55
CA THR A 181 3.09 0.17 13.53
C THR A 181 2.54 1.09 14.61
N PHE A 182 3.43 1.52 15.50
CA PHE A 182 3.16 2.53 16.50
C PHE A 182 2.98 3.91 15.88
N LYS A 183 2.38 4.82 16.64
CA LYS A 183 2.16 6.22 16.22
C LYS A 183 3.44 6.91 15.69
N ASN A 184 4.60 6.61 16.27
CA ASN A 184 5.87 7.22 15.87
C ASN A 184 6.53 6.55 14.64
N GLY A 185 5.90 5.52 14.07
CA GLY A 185 6.43 4.74 12.94
C GLY A 185 7.30 3.55 13.31
N ASP A 186 7.61 3.34 14.60
CA ASP A 186 8.25 2.09 15.04
C ASP A 186 7.30 0.90 14.80
N THR A 187 7.85 -0.30 14.63
CA THR A 187 7.08 -1.50 14.29
C THR A 187 7.18 -2.58 15.37
N ASN A 188 6.50 -3.72 15.16
CA ASN A 188 6.42 -4.88 16.05
C ASN A 188 5.47 -4.73 17.24
N ALA A 189 4.43 -3.91 17.11
CA ALA A 189 3.33 -3.92 18.06
C ALA A 189 2.55 -5.25 18.04
N ASP A 190 1.79 -5.49 19.11
CA ASP A 190 0.97 -6.70 19.27
C ASP A 190 -0.15 -6.81 18.22
N TRP A 191 -0.55 -5.67 17.63
CA TRP A 191 -1.59 -5.61 16.59
C TRP A 191 -1.07 -5.79 15.15
N LYS A 192 0.17 -6.27 14.94
CA LYS A 192 0.61 -6.67 13.60
C LYS A 192 -0.33 -7.69 12.94
N LEU A 193 -0.34 -7.74 11.62
CA LEU A 193 -1.33 -8.48 10.83
C LEU A 193 -2.76 -8.08 11.20
N SER A 194 -3.08 -6.80 11.05
CA SER A 194 -4.42 -6.29 11.32
C SER A 194 -5.01 -5.46 10.20
N VAL A 195 -6.33 -5.57 10.08
CA VAL A 195 -7.18 -4.66 9.32
C VAL A 195 -7.91 -3.77 10.32
N TRP A 196 -7.73 -2.46 10.19
CA TRP A 196 -8.42 -1.45 10.98
C TRP A 196 -9.54 -0.83 10.16
N VAL A 197 -10.74 -0.74 10.74
CA VAL A 197 -11.90 -0.05 10.14
C VAL A 197 -12.43 0.97 11.14
N SER A 198 -12.33 2.26 10.81
CA SER A 198 -12.65 3.32 11.77
C SER A 198 -14.16 3.61 11.86
N ASN A 199 -14.57 4.23 12.96
CA ASN A 199 -15.91 4.81 13.11
C ASN A 199 -16.23 5.85 12.03
N ARG A 200 -15.21 6.47 11.43
CA ARG A 200 -15.40 7.38 10.28
C ARG A 200 -15.92 6.61 9.07
N ALA A 201 -15.44 5.39 8.81
CA ALA A 201 -15.96 4.52 7.75
C ALA A 201 -17.42 4.11 8.02
N PHE A 202 -17.75 3.73 9.25
CA PHE A 202 -19.13 3.40 9.65
C PHE A 202 -20.09 4.58 9.48
N ARG A 203 -19.73 5.76 10.00
CA ARG A 203 -20.56 6.98 9.86
C ARG A 203 -20.71 7.45 8.41
N SER A 204 -19.74 7.14 7.56
CA SER A 204 -19.76 7.46 6.13
C SER A 204 -20.46 6.41 5.27
N ASN A 205 -21.00 5.34 5.88
CA ASN A 205 -21.57 4.19 5.17
C ASN A 205 -20.59 3.55 4.17
N ARG A 206 -19.32 3.44 4.59
CA ARG A 206 -18.21 2.84 3.81
C ARG A 206 -17.57 1.63 4.50
N ALA A 207 -18.09 1.19 5.65
CA ALA A 207 -17.41 0.18 6.47
C ALA A 207 -17.16 -1.15 5.75
N PHE A 208 -18.13 -1.68 4.99
CA PHE A 208 -17.93 -2.93 4.26
C PHE A 208 -16.97 -2.75 3.07
N ASP A 209 -17.14 -1.65 2.34
CA ASP A 209 -16.26 -1.27 1.24
C ASP A 209 -14.79 -1.19 1.69
N THR A 210 -14.53 -0.46 2.77
CA THR A 210 -13.23 -0.35 3.41
C THR A 210 -12.73 -1.70 3.88
N LEU A 211 -13.57 -2.49 4.58
CA LEU A 211 -13.20 -3.81 5.04
C LEU A 211 -12.75 -4.71 3.88
N LEU A 212 -13.49 -4.71 2.75
CA LEU A 212 -13.17 -5.53 1.59
C LEU A 212 -11.83 -5.10 0.97
N HIS A 213 -11.59 -3.80 0.80
CA HIS A 213 -10.33 -3.24 0.29
C HIS A 213 -9.13 -3.61 1.16
N GLU A 214 -9.19 -3.32 2.46
CA GLU A 214 -8.08 -3.63 3.38
C GLU A 214 -7.86 -5.14 3.52
N SER A 215 -8.93 -5.94 3.41
CA SER A 215 -8.81 -7.40 3.35
C SER A 215 -8.13 -7.88 2.06
N SER A 216 -8.26 -7.16 0.95
CA SER A 216 -7.54 -7.46 -0.29
C SER A 216 -6.03 -7.22 -0.14
N HIS A 217 -5.61 -6.19 0.60
CA HIS A 217 -4.21 -6.03 1.00
C HIS A 217 -3.73 -7.18 1.89
N ALA A 218 -4.50 -7.55 2.91
CA ALA A 218 -4.19 -8.68 3.78
C ALA A 218 -4.05 -9.99 2.99
N PHE A 219 -4.94 -10.23 2.03
CA PHE A 219 -4.91 -11.40 1.15
C PHE A 219 -3.68 -11.39 0.23
N SER A 220 -3.37 -10.26 -0.40
CA SER A 220 -2.13 -10.08 -1.17
C SER A 220 -0.90 -10.41 -0.32
N TYR A 221 -0.84 -9.87 0.89
CA TYR A 221 0.26 -10.06 1.82
C TYR A 221 0.43 -11.51 2.29
N LEU A 222 -0.64 -12.20 2.68
CA LEU A 222 -0.53 -13.60 3.11
C LEU A 222 -0.08 -14.54 1.98
N ASN A 223 -0.26 -14.11 0.73
CA ASN A 223 0.22 -14.78 -0.46
C ASN A 223 1.61 -14.31 -0.93
N ARG A 224 2.34 -13.49 -0.15
CA ARG A 224 3.67 -12.96 -0.52
C ARG A 224 4.74 -14.02 -0.77
N ASN A 225 4.56 -15.22 -0.26
CA ASN A 225 5.46 -16.36 -0.49
C ASN A 225 4.99 -17.28 -1.62
N CYS A 226 3.88 -16.97 -2.29
CA CYS A 226 3.38 -17.75 -3.43
C CYS A 226 4.32 -17.61 -4.63
N VAL A 227 4.80 -18.76 -5.12
CA VAL A 227 5.74 -18.84 -6.24
C VAL A 227 5.11 -19.65 -7.37
N ALA A 228 5.17 -19.12 -8.60
CA ALA A 228 4.68 -19.82 -9.78
C ALA A 228 5.61 -20.96 -10.21
N PRO A 229 5.17 -21.87 -11.10
CA PRO A 229 6.00 -22.96 -11.60
C PRO A 229 7.33 -22.52 -12.26
N ASP A 230 7.39 -21.29 -12.77
CA ASP A 230 8.59 -20.70 -13.38
C ASP A 230 9.55 -20.06 -12.34
N GLY A 231 9.21 -20.11 -11.05
CA GLY A 231 10.00 -19.57 -9.95
C GLY A 231 9.72 -18.10 -9.62
N THR A 232 8.76 -17.46 -10.30
CA THR A 232 8.43 -16.05 -10.07
C THR A 232 7.50 -15.84 -8.86
N ASN A 233 7.66 -14.73 -8.15
CA ASN A 233 6.80 -14.36 -7.04
C ASN A 233 5.46 -13.81 -7.58
N LYS A 234 4.34 -14.45 -7.23
CA LYS A 234 3.03 -14.11 -7.79
C LYS A 234 2.47 -12.79 -7.27
N ARG A 235 2.76 -12.41 -6.02
CA ARG A 235 2.38 -11.10 -5.48
C ARG A 235 3.06 -9.98 -6.26
N GLN A 236 4.37 -10.11 -6.48
CA GLN A 236 5.12 -9.13 -7.27
C GLN A 236 4.58 -9.04 -8.71
N GLN A 237 4.33 -10.18 -9.35
CA GLN A 237 3.73 -10.19 -10.69
C GLN A 237 2.37 -9.49 -10.72
N ALA A 238 1.53 -9.65 -9.69
CA ALA A 238 0.23 -9.01 -9.63
C ALA A 238 0.37 -7.49 -9.51
N GLN A 239 1.25 -7.02 -8.61
CA GLN A 239 1.57 -5.60 -8.47
C GLN A 239 2.10 -5.00 -9.79
N GLU A 240 2.97 -5.71 -10.50
CA GLU A 240 3.50 -5.27 -11.80
C GLU A 240 2.43 -5.26 -12.89
N TYR A 241 1.54 -6.26 -12.90
CA TYR A 241 0.46 -6.38 -13.88
C TYR A 241 -0.60 -5.28 -13.72
N PHE A 242 -0.99 -4.97 -12.47
CA PHE A 242 -1.98 -3.95 -12.16
C PHE A 242 -1.38 -2.55 -12.00
N GLY A 243 -0.08 -2.44 -11.76
CA GLY A 243 0.68 -1.19 -11.66
C GLY A 243 1.00 -0.74 -10.23
N SER A 244 0.27 -1.22 -9.21
CA SER A 244 0.59 -1.01 -7.79
C SER A 244 -0.17 -1.99 -6.89
N GLU A 245 0.18 -1.99 -5.59
CA GLU A 245 -0.55 -2.78 -4.58
C GLU A 245 -1.98 -2.26 -4.38
N GLU A 246 -2.18 -0.95 -4.32
CA GLU A 246 -3.53 -0.35 -4.21
C GLU A 246 -4.42 -0.69 -5.41
N VAL A 247 -3.89 -0.64 -6.63
CA VAL A 247 -4.65 -1.00 -7.83
C VAL A 247 -4.93 -2.50 -7.87
N PHE A 248 -4.00 -3.33 -7.39
CA PHE A 248 -4.23 -4.76 -7.25
C PHE A 248 -5.33 -5.07 -6.21
N ALA A 249 -5.33 -4.39 -5.05
CA ALA A 249 -6.37 -4.52 -4.05
C ALA A 249 -7.76 -4.14 -4.60
N ASP A 250 -7.87 -2.98 -5.26
CA ASP A 250 -9.10 -2.57 -5.96
C ASP A 250 -9.58 -3.61 -7.00
N SER A 251 -8.63 -4.27 -7.68
CA SER A 251 -8.96 -5.28 -8.68
C SER A 251 -9.56 -6.53 -8.04
N LEU A 252 -9.06 -6.93 -6.87
CA LEU A 252 -9.66 -7.99 -6.06
C LEU A 252 -11.04 -7.58 -5.54
N VAL A 253 -11.23 -6.32 -5.12
CA VAL A 253 -12.55 -5.78 -4.72
C VAL A 253 -13.58 -5.98 -5.84
N LEU A 254 -13.27 -5.57 -7.07
CA LEU A 254 -14.18 -5.77 -8.23
C LEU A 254 -14.44 -7.24 -8.52
N TYR A 255 -13.40 -8.06 -8.44
CA TYR A 255 -13.50 -9.49 -8.73
C TYR A 255 -14.50 -10.19 -7.81
N PHE A 256 -14.53 -9.78 -6.55
CA PHE A 256 -15.48 -10.29 -5.56
C PHE A 256 -16.83 -9.57 -5.54
N GLY A 257 -17.07 -8.69 -6.52
CA GLY A 257 -18.36 -8.01 -6.70
C GLY A 257 -18.55 -6.77 -5.83
N GLY A 258 -17.48 -6.24 -5.22
CA GLY A 258 -17.48 -4.90 -4.63
C GLY A 258 -17.45 -3.81 -5.70
N ASP A 259 -17.83 -2.59 -5.33
CA ASP A 259 -17.85 -1.41 -6.21
C ASP A 259 -16.94 -0.27 -5.73
N TYR A 260 -16.26 -0.48 -4.60
CA TYR A 260 -15.32 0.48 -4.02
C TYR A 260 -13.94 0.37 -4.68
N VAL A 261 -13.76 1.10 -5.77
CA VAL A 261 -12.49 1.15 -6.51
C VAL A 261 -11.97 2.57 -6.68
N PHE A 262 -11.14 2.98 -5.73
CA PHE A 262 -10.72 4.37 -5.62
C PHE A 262 -9.40 4.68 -6.32
N TYR A 263 -8.61 3.67 -6.67
CA TYR A 263 -7.30 3.72 -7.30
C TYR A 263 -7.33 3.32 -8.77
N ARG A 264 -8.38 2.63 -9.20
CA ARG A 264 -8.60 2.31 -10.61
C ARG A 264 -9.29 3.47 -11.34
N GLU A 265 -8.85 3.71 -12.58
CA GLU A 265 -9.56 4.62 -13.50
C GLU A 265 -10.87 4.01 -14.02
N THR A 266 -11.01 2.69 -13.95
CA THR A 266 -12.16 1.93 -14.46
C THR A 266 -12.81 1.11 -13.35
N ASN A 267 -14.15 1.10 -13.34
CA ASN A 267 -14.95 0.35 -12.38
C ASN A 267 -15.38 -1.04 -12.89
N SER A 268 -14.60 -1.61 -13.80
CA SER A 268 -14.85 -2.92 -14.38
C SER A 268 -13.54 -3.63 -14.67
N LEU A 269 -13.51 -4.94 -14.48
CA LEU A 269 -12.42 -5.79 -14.91
C LEU A 269 -12.61 -6.20 -16.36
N SER A 270 -11.53 -6.18 -17.13
CA SER A 270 -11.48 -6.85 -18.43
C SER A 270 -11.50 -8.37 -18.27
N ASP A 271 -11.80 -9.10 -19.36
CA ASP A 271 -11.75 -10.57 -19.36
C ASP A 271 -10.36 -11.10 -18.99
N ALA A 272 -9.31 -10.39 -19.41
CA ALA A 272 -7.92 -10.73 -19.09
C ALA A 272 -7.61 -10.55 -17.60
N GLU A 273 -8.08 -9.47 -16.99
CA GLU A 273 -7.90 -9.24 -15.55
C GLU A 273 -8.70 -10.25 -14.71
N ASN A 274 -9.93 -10.57 -15.12
CA ASN A 274 -10.71 -11.63 -14.45
C ASN A 274 -9.99 -12.98 -14.51
N ALA A 275 -9.48 -13.36 -15.69
CA ALA A 275 -8.72 -14.59 -15.85
C ALA A 275 -7.44 -14.59 -15.00
N TYR A 276 -6.73 -13.46 -14.95
CA TYR A 276 -5.52 -13.30 -14.14
C TYR A 276 -5.81 -13.50 -12.64
N LEU A 277 -6.83 -12.82 -12.11
CA LEU A 277 -7.18 -12.92 -10.69
C LEU A 277 -7.64 -14.32 -10.32
N GLN A 278 -8.41 -14.97 -11.20
CA GLN A 278 -8.82 -16.37 -10.99
C GLN A 278 -7.62 -17.31 -10.98
N GLU A 279 -6.63 -17.13 -11.86
CA GLU A 279 -5.38 -17.90 -11.85
C GLU A 279 -4.58 -17.66 -10.56
N PHE A 280 -4.42 -16.39 -10.16
CA PHE A 280 -3.72 -16.02 -8.94
C PHE A 280 -4.33 -16.70 -7.72
N ILE A 281 -5.66 -16.62 -7.57
CA ILE A 281 -6.39 -17.23 -6.46
C ILE A 281 -6.18 -18.75 -6.47
N ASN A 282 -6.44 -19.41 -7.60
CA ASN A 282 -6.31 -20.87 -7.72
C ASN A 282 -4.89 -21.40 -7.43
N LEU A 283 -3.87 -20.59 -7.66
CA LEU A 283 -2.48 -20.97 -7.45
C LEU A 283 -2.02 -20.73 -6.00
N CYS A 284 -2.48 -19.65 -5.38
CA CYS A 284 -1.91 -19.17 -4.12
C CYS A 284 -2.73 -19.56 -2.88
N THR A 285 -3.99 -19.99 -3.04
CA THR A 285 -4.86 -20.48 -1.96
C THR A 285 -5.05 -21.98 -2.02
#